data_AF-A0A920UCJ3-F1
#
_entry.id   AF-A0A920UCJ3-F1
#
_cell.length_a   1.000
_cell.length_b   1.000
_cell.length_c   1.000
_cell.angle_alpha   90.00
_cell.angle_beta   90.00
_cell.angle_gamma   90.00
#
_symmetry.space_group_name_H-M   'P 1'
#
loop_
_entity.id
_entity.type
_entity.pdbx_description
1 polymer ?
#
loop_
_entity_poly.entity_id
_entity_poly.type
_entity_poly.pdbx_seq_one_letter_code
_entity_poly.pdbx_strand_id
1 'polypeptide(L)'
;MAGDKDVRMSEVLGYVQSDQVQIYSPKGDMLVFPKGATVLDFAYGIHSDLGNHCIGALVNPTSFGASKKRVPRERQLFTGEALQIITDPGVHPKKIMA
;
A
#
# COMPACT_ATOMS: atom_id res chain seq x y z
N MET A 1 2.58 40.52 -28.63
CA MET A 1 2.39 40.19 -27.20
C MET A 1 0.93 39.87 -26.97
N ALA A 2 0.65 38.97 -26.03
CA ALA A 2 -0.65 38.40 -25.64
C ALA A 2 -1.02 37.08 -26.33
N GLY A 3 -1.29 36.10 -25.47
CA GLY A 3 -1.56 34.70 -25.75
C GLY A 3 -1.15 33.90 -24.51
N ASP A 4 -1.60 34.37 -23.34
CA ASP A 4 -1.49 33.63 -22.09
C ASP A 4 -2.09 32.25 -22.34
N LYS A 5 -1.23 31.22 -22.30
CA LYS A 5 -1.67 29.85 -22.48
C LYS A 5 -2.34 29.52 -21.16
N ASP A 6 -3.67 29.65 -21.12
CA ASP A 6 -4.50 29.08 -20.07
C ASP A 6 -4.04 27.65 -19.84
N VAL A 7 -3.20 27.47 -18.82
CA VAL A 7 -2.77 26.17 -18.34
C VAL A 7 -4.04 25.54 -17.82
N ARG A 8 -4.65 24.68 -18.65
CA ARG A 8 -5.91 24.02 -18.33
C ARG A 8 -5.70 23.27 -17.02
N MET A 9 -6.52 23.56 -16.01
CA MET A 9 -6.40 22.93 -14.70
C MET A 9 -6.38 21.40 -14.77
N SER A 10 -6.96 20.77 -15.80
CA SER A 10 -6.85 19.32 -16.04
C SER A 10 -5.41 18.82 -16.21
N GLU A 11 -4.48 19.63 -16.73
CA GLU A 11 -3.07 19.27 -16.92
C GLU A 11 -2.25 19.48 -15.63
N VAL A 12 -2.60 20.50 -14.84
CA VAL A 12 -2.04 20.74 -13.50
C VAL A 12 -2.53 19.67 -12.51
N LEU A 13 -3.80 19.28 -12.61
CA LEU A 13 -4.40 18.21 -11.81
C LEU A 13 -3.86 16.83 -12.23
N GLY A 14 -3.49 16.65 -13.50
CA GLY A 14 -2.76 15.46 -13.96
C GLY A 14 -1.33 15.37 -13.42
N TYR A 15 -0.70 16.50 -13.10
CA TYR A 15 0.62 16.54 -12.47
C TYR A 15 0.56 16.26 -10.96
N VAL A 16 -0.56 16.59 -10.30
CA VAL A 16 -0.87 16.16 -8.93
C VAL A 16 -1.44 14.73 -8.97
N GLN A 17 -0.70 13.80 -9.56
CA GLN A 17 -0.92 12.39 -9.26
C GLN A 17 -0.36 12.14 -7.86
N SER A 18 -1.23 11.99 -6.87
CA SER A 18 -0.82 11.70 -5.50
C SER A 18 0.18 10.54 -5.48
N ASP A 19 1.45 10.81 -5.17
CA ASP A 19 2.52 9.81 -4.99
C ASP A 19 2.32 8.98 -3.71
N GLN A 20 1.07 8.81 -3.30
CA GLN A 20 0.68 8.21 -2.04
C GLN A 20 -0.50 7.26 -2.25
N VAL A 21 -0.49 6.18 -1.49
CA VAL A 21 -1.57 5.20 -1.42
C VAL A 21 -2.14 5.18 -0.01
N GLN A 22 -3.47 5.13 0.08
CA GLN A 22 -4.20 5.11 1.35
C GLN A 22 -4.71 3.70 1.60
N ILE A 23 -4.37 3.13 2.75
CA ILE A 23 -4.64 1.74 3.12
C ILE A 23 -5.32 1.68 4.46
N TYR A 24 -6.32 0.81 4.57
CA TYR A 24 -7.05 0.60 5.82
C TYR A 24 -6.49 -0.60 6.59
N SER A 25 -6.28 -0.41 7.89
CA SER A 25 -6.04 -1.50 8.83
C SER A 25 -7.35 -2.29 9.06
N PRO A 26 -7.28 -3.53 9.57
CA PRO A 26 -8.49 -4.27 9.95
C PRO A 26 -9.30 -3.59 11.06
N LYS A 27 -8.68 -2.67 11.81
CA LYS A 27 -9.33 -1.88 12.86
C LYS A 27 -10.03 -0.63 12.31
N GLY A 28 -9.86 -0.33 11.01
CA GLY A 28 -10.43 0.85 10.36
C GLY A 28 -9.51 2.08 10.35
N ASP A 29 -8.28 1.97 10.86
CA ASP A 29 -7.31 3.06 10.78
C ASP A 29 -6.86 3.27 9.34
N MET A 30 -6.77 4.52 8.90
CA MET A 30 -6.22 4.88 7.60
C MET A 30 -4.73 5.19 7.73
N LEU A 31 -3.91 4.48 6.96
CA LEU A 31 -2.47 4.73 6.87
C LEU A 31 -2.13 5.17 5.44
N VAL A 32 -1.13 6.04 5.32
CA VAL A 32 -0.69 6.59 4.04
C VAL A 32 0.75 6.17 3.78
N PHE A 33 1.00 5.60 2.61
CA PHE A 33 2.30 5.12 2.18
C PHE A 33 2.68 5.75 0.84
N PRO A 34 3.98 5.83 0.50
CA PRO A 34 4.39 6.23 -0.85
C PRO A 34 3.86 5.24 -1.89
N LYS A 35 3.59 5.74 -3.09
CA LYS A 35 3.19 4.91 -4.23
C LYS A 35 4.25 3.84 -4.49
N GLY A 36 3.80 2.61 -4.73
CA GLY A 36 4.68 1.46 -4.93
C GLY A 36 5.12 0.77 -3.65
N ALA A 37 4.74 1.27 -2.47
CA ALA A 37 4.87 0.53 -1.22
C ALA A 37 4.20 -0.84 -1.32
N THR A 38 4.73 -1.80 -0.58
CA THR A 38 4.33 -3.21 -0.60
C THR A 38 3.61 -3.62 0.67
N VAL A 39 3.01 -4.81 0.65
CA VAL A 39 2.44 -5.45 1.84
C VAL A 39 3.48 -5.55 2.97
N LEU A 40 4.75 -5.80 2.65
CA LEU A 40 5.82 -5.85 3.64
C LEU A 40 6.05 -4.47 4.29
N ASP A 41 6.04 -3.40 3.50
CA ASP A 41 6.19 -2.03 4.01
C ASP A 41 5.01 -1.67 4.94
N PHE A 42 3.79 -2.08 4.58
CA PHE A 42 2.61 -1.93 5.45
C PHE A 42 2.79 -2.66 6.78
N ALA A 43 3.30 -3.89 6.76
CA ALA A 43 3.56 -4.66 7.97
C ALA A 43 4.57 -3.97 8.90
N TYR A 44 5.69 -3.47 8.34
CA TYR A 44 6.68 -2.68 9.10
C TYR A 44 6.13 -1.33 9.57
N GLY A 45 5.24 -0.70 8.81
CA GLY A 45 4.56 0.53 9.21
C GLY A 45 3.64 0.35 10.41
N ILE A 46 3.09 -0.85 10.62
CA ILE A 46 2.31 -1.18 11.82
C ILE A 46 3.23 -1.55 12.99
N HIS A 47 4.12 -2.53 12.80
CA HIS A 47 5.04 -2.99 13.85
C HIS A 47 6.20 -3.82 13.27
N SER A 48 7.40 -3.68 13.84
CA SER A 48 8.58 -4.42 13.38
C SER A 48 8.40 -5.94 13.44
N ASP A 49 7.76 -6.49 14.49
CA ASP A 49 7.49 -7.93 14.58
C ASP A 49 6.55 -8.44 13.48
N LEU A 50 5.55 -7.64 13.08
CA LEU A 50 4.69 -8.00 11.95
C LEU A 50 5.48 -8.04 10.65
N GLY A 51 6.36 -7.06 10.44
CA GLY A 51 7.26 -7.02 9.27
C GLY A 51 8.23 -8.20 9.23
N ASN A 52 8.87 -8.51 10.36
CA ASN A 52 9.84 -9.60 10.49
C ASN A 52 9.24 -10.97 10.16
N HIS A 53 7.99 -11.20 10.55
CA HIS A 53 7.28 -12.46 10.38
C HIS A 53 6.29 -12.45 9.21
N CYS A 54 6.25 -11.40 8.38
CA CYS A 54 5.28 -11.27 7.29
C CYS A 54 5.51 -12.31 6.18
N ILE A 55 4.45 -13.07 5.86
CA ILE A 55 4.41 -14.00 4.72
C ILE A 55 3.41 -13.60 3.63
N GLY A 56 2.72 -12.49 3.81
CA GLY A 56 1.73 -11.95 2.89
C GLY A 56 0.58 -11.26 3.61
N ALA A 57 -0.51 -11.05 2.88
CA ALA A 57 -1.72 -10.45 3.42
C ALA A 57 -2.99 -11.05 2.81
N LEU A 58 -4.11 -10.86 3.50
CA LEU A 58 -5.44 -10.90 2.92
C LEU A 58 -5.84 -9.48 2.55
N VAL A 59 -6.24 -9.29 1.30
CA VAL A 59 -6.73 -8.01 0.78
C VAL A 59 -8.23 -8.09 0.56
N ASN A 60 -8.94 -7.08 1.05
CA ASN A 60 -10.33 -6.84 0.67
C ASN A 60 -10.33 -5.76 -0.41
N PRO A 61 -10.65 -6.10 -1.67
CA PRO A 61 -10.87 -5.09 -2.69
C PRO A 61 -12.13 -4.29 -2.37
N THR A 62 -12.15 -3.02 -2.78
CA THR A 62 -13.30 -2.11 -2.63
C THR A 62 -14.55 -2.56 -3.40
N SER A 63 -14.40 -3.48 -4.34
CA SER A 63 -15.51 -4.06 -5.10
C SER A 63 -16.36 -4.96 -4.19
N PHE A 64 -17.61 -4.55 -3.95
CA PHE A 64 -18.64 -5.28 -3.21
C PHE A 64 -18.80 -6.72 -3.73
N GLY A 65 -18.08 -7.66 -3.13
CA GLY A 65 -18.05 -9.08 -3.47
C GLY A 65 -17.06 -9.80 -2.54
N ALA A 66 -17.58 -10.37 -1.46
CA ALA A 66 -16.89 -10.64 -0.19
C ALA A 66 -15.90 -11.82 -0.18
N SER A 67 -14.91 -11.81 -1.07
CA SER A 67 -13.81 -12.80 -1.03
C SER A 67 -12.50 -12.12 -0.75
N LYS A 68 -11.99 -12.32 0.49
CA LYS A 68 -10.63 -11.92 0.84
C LYS A 68 -9.64 -12.65 -0.08
N LYS A 69 -8.76 -11.91 -0.76
CA LYS A 69 -7.74 -12.51 -1.63
C LYS A 69 -6.40 -12.56 -0.90
N ARG A 70 -5.79 -13.75 -0.82
CA ARG A 70 -4.41 -13.89 -0.34
C ARG A 70 -3.43 -13.36 -1.38
N VAL A 71 -2.48 -12.56 -0.94
CA VAL A 71 -1.45 -11.93 -1.79
C VAL A 71 -0.06 -12.10 -1.16
N PRO A 72 1.01 -12.15 -1.97
CA PRO A 72 2.39 -12.21 -1.47
C PRO A 72 2.80 -10.87 -0.81
N ARG A 73 3.84 -10.90 0.02
CA ARG A 73 4.31 -9.72 0.77
C ARG A 73 4.98 -8.65 -0.12
N GLU A 74 5.41 -9.03 -1.31
CA GLU A 74 6.02 -8.15 -2.31
C GLU A 74 4.97 -7.43 -3.18
N ARG A 75 3.68 -7.78 -3.05
CA ARG A 75 2.62 -7.11 -3.80
C ARG A 75 2.54 -5.63 -3.40
N GLN A 76 2.43 -4.76 -4.40
CA GLN A 76 2.19 -3.33 -4.20
C GLN A 76 0.78 -3.04 -3.67
N LEU A 77 0.69 -2.01 -2.84
CA LEU A 77 -0.52 -1.51 -2.22
C LEU A 77 -1.31 -0.63 -3.21
N PHE A 78 -2.63 -0.73 -3.20
CA PHE A 78 -3.52 0.15 -3.99
C PHE A 78 -4.48 0.91 -3.08
N THR A 79 -4.70 2.20 -3.39
CA THR A 79 -5.58 3.07 -2.61
C THR A 79 -6.97 2.46 -2.41
N GLY A 80 -7.46 2.51 -1.17
CA GLY A 80 -8.78 2.02 -0.79
C GLY A 80 -8.81 0.54 -0.40
N GLU A 81 -7.71 -0.20 -0.54
CA GLU A 81 -7.64 -1.58 -0.05
C GLU A 81 -7.60 -1.63 1.48
N ALA A 82 -8.23 -2.66 2.06
CA ALA A 82 -8.05 -3.03 3.45
C ALA A 82 -7.18 -4.29 3.55
N LEU A 83 -6.15 -4.24 4.38
CA LEU A 83 -5.15 -5.31 4.50
C LEU A 83 -5.17 -5.97 5.87
N GLN A 84 -5.12 -7.29 5.89
CA GLN A 84 -4.86 -8.10 7.09
C GLN A 84 -3.56 -8.86 6.89
N ILE A 85 -2.53 -8.54 7.67
CA ILE A 85 -1.22 -9.21 7.61
C ILE A 85 -1.34 -10.66 8.06
N ILE A 86 -0.65 -11.55 7.33
CA ILE A 86 -0.47 -12.95 7.68
C ILE A 86 0.98 -13.13 8.13
N THR A 87 1.19 -13.64 9.34
CA THR A 87 2.52 -13.87 9.93
C THR A 87 2.83 -15.35 10.09
N ASP A 88 4.12 -15.68 10.04
CA ASP A 88 4.68 -16.99 10.40
C ASP A 88 5.90 -16.81 11.33
N PRO A 89 5.86 -17.32 12.57
CA PRO A 89 6.98 -17.22 13.51
C PRO A 89 8.28 -17.87 12.99
N GLY A 90 8.19 -18.84 12.08
CA GLY A 90 9.38 -19.47 11.47
C GLY A 90 10.08 -18.56 10.46
N VAL A 91 9.40 -17.54 9.95
CA VAL A 91 9.96 -16.59 8.98
C VAL A 91 10.70 -15.49 9.70
N HIS A 92 11.95 -15.29 9.28
CA HIS A 92 12.83 -14.25 9.79
C HIS A 92 13.42 -13.49 8.60
N PRO A 93 13.72 -12.18 8.76
CA PRO A 93 14.38 -11.42 7.72
C PRO A 93 15.74 -12.03 7.39
N LYS A 94 15.99 -12.28 6.10
CA LYS A 94 17.29 -12.76 5.64
C LYS A 94 18.24 -11.58 5.56
N LYS A 95 19.28 -11.58 6.39
CA LYS A 95 20.38 -10.62 6.26
C LYS A 95 21.17 -10.97 5.00
N ILE A 96 21.05 -10.17 3.95
CA ILE A 96 21.95 -10.26 2.79
C ILE A 96 23.28 -9.68 3.27
N MET A 97 24.25 -10.55 3.49
CA MET A 97 25.60 -10.15 3.83
C MET A 97 26.26 -9.80 2.50
N ALA A 98 26.43 -8.50 2.26
CA ALA A 98 27.20 -7.96 1.14
C ALA A 98 28.70 -8.02 1.47
#